data_AF-A0A7Y6XPW8-F1
#
_entry.id   AF-A0A7Y6XPW8-F1
#
_cell.length_a   1.000
_cell.length_b   1.000
_cell.length_c   1.000
_cell.angle_alpha   90.00
_cell.angle_beta   90.00
_cell.angle_gamma   90.00
#
_symmetry.space_group_name_H-M   'P 1'
#
loop_
_entity.id
_entity.type
_entity.pdbx_description
1 polymer ?
#
loop_
_entity_poly.entity_id
_entity_poly.type
_entity_poly.pdbx_seq_one_letter_code
_entity_poly.pdbx_strand_id
1 'polypeptide(L)'
;MQAKEIRSKFISFFEERGHKYVPSAPMVLKNDPTLMFTNAGMNQFKDLFLGNATADYTRAVNSQKCLRVSGKHNDLEEVGIDTYHHTMFEMLGNWSFGDYFKKDAIEWAWTLLTDVYGIPKDKLYVTVFEGDKSENLEFDQEAFDFWSAHIDKSRILNGNKKDNFWEMGDTGPCGPCSEIHVDLRTDEEIASVPGKDLVNNDHPQVVEIWNLVFIQFDRKADGRLENLPAKHIDTGMGFERLAMALQGKKSNYDTDVFTPLIDKIAGEAGVKYGVKEETDIAIRVIVDHIRAISFAIADGTLPSNNKAGYVIRRILRRAVRYGYTFLNFDSPFLYKLVDVLSDQYKGFFDELDSQRELISKVIKEEETSFLRTLDNGLKRLEQIKQKLSSQNETIIEGKEVFELYDTYGFPLDLTALIARENGLTIDESGFHSAMAEQKNRSKADAASEKGDWIEINSQLKSEFVGYDEPWTSTRIIKYREVNEKNKRYVQLVLEKTPFYGESGGQIGDTGTISNSNETLKVIDTQKENDLIVHYVDKVPSNPESQFTAILNGGRRELIAKNHSATHLLHAALRQVLGNHVQQKGSLVSDSVLRFDFSHFSKVEPEQIEQIEQIVNARIRENIHLDEK
;
A
#
# COMPACT_ATOMS: atom_id res chain seq x y z
N MET A 1 4.95 -26.87 -19.07
CA MET A 1 6.17 -26.02 -18.97
C MET A 1 6.26 -25.47 -17.55
N GLN A 2 7.44 -25.46 -16.92
CA GLN A 2 7.59 -24.98 -15.53
C GLN A 2 7.58 -23.44 -15.45
N ALA A 3 7.12 -22.89 -14.33
CA ALA A 3 7.00 -21.46 -14.04
C ALA A 3 8.26 -20.65 -14.40
N LYS A 4 9.44 -21.13 -13.99
CA LYS A 4 10.72 -20.46 -14.27
C LYS A 4 11.04 -20.38 -15.77
N GLU A 5 10.72 -21.44 -16.51
CA GLU A 5 10.93 -21.50 -17.96
C GLU A 5 9.98 -20.56 -18.69
N ILE A 6 8.71 -20.47 -18.23
CA ILE A 6 7.71 -19.55 -18.78
C ILE A 6 8.21 -18.11 -18.69
N ARG A 7 8.65 -17.64 -17.52
CA ARG A 7 9.18 -16.27 -17.36
C ARG A 7 10.37 -16.02 -18.29
N SER A 8 11.34 -16.93 -18.28
CA SER A 8 12.57 -16.80 -19.08
C SER A 8 12.26 -16.72 -20.58
N LYS A 9 11.34 -17.55 -21.09
CA LYS A 9 10.93 -17.55 -22.49
C LYS A 9 10.18 -16.27 -22.87
N PHE A 10 9.26 -15.79 -22.02
CA PHE A 10 8.56 -14.54 -22.25
C PHE A 10 9.55 -13.37 -22.39
N ILE A 11 10.45 -13.20 -21.42
CA ILE A 11 11.44 -12.12 -21.45
C ILE A 11 12.35 -12.23 -22.67
N SER A 12 12.95 -13.40 -22.91
CA SER A 12 13.91 -13.59 -24.01
C SER A 12 13.25 -13.33 -25.37
N PHE A 13 12.01 -13.77 -25.56
CA PHE A 13 11.26 -13.57 -26.80
C PHE A 13 11.08 -12.10 -27.16
N PHE A 14 10.86 -11.24 -26.17
CA PHE A 14 10.72 -9.79 -26.38
C PHE A 14 12.08 -9.07 -26.41
N GLU A 15 13.09 -9.53 -25.67
CA GLU A 15 14.45 -9.01 -25.80
C GLU A 15 15.03 -9.22 -27.21
N GLU A 16 14.77 -10.39 -27.84
CA GLU A 16 15.10 -10.66 -29.24
C GLU A 16 14.39 -9.71 -30.23
N ARG A 17 13.30 -9.06 -29.78
CA ARG A 17 12.54 -8.03 -30.51
C ARG A 17 12.89 -6.62 -30.05
N GLY A 18 13.99 -6.44 -29.33
CA GLY A 18 14.51 -5.13 -28.94
C GLY A 18 13.80 -4.50 -27.74
N HIS A 19 12.98 -5.24 -27.00
CA HIS A 19 12.46 -4.78 -25.71
C HIS A 19 13.56 -4.79 -24.67
N LYS A 20 13.64 -3.74 -23.86
CA LYS A 20 14.53 -3.72 -22.70
C LYS A 20 13.84 -4.42 -21.52
N TYR A 21 14.53 -5.35 -20.88
CA TYR A 21 14.07 -5.85 -19.58
C TYR A 21 14.08 -4.71 -18.54
N VAL A 22 12.93 -4.48 -17.90
CA VAL A 22 12.78 -3.51 -16.81
C VAL A 22 12.36 -4.26 -15.54
N PRO A 23 13.06 -4.13 -14.40
CA PRO A 23 12.66 -4.80 -13.16
C PRO A 23 11.22 -4.46 -12.74
N SER A 24 10.55 -5.39 -12.06
CA SER A 24 9.22 -5.14 -11.49
C SER A 24 9.26 -3.97 -10.51
N ALA A 25 8.31 -3.05 -10.63
CA ALA A 25 8.07 -2.04 -9.62
C ALA A 25 7.58 -2.66 -8.30
N PRO A 26 7.73 -1.96 -7.15
CA PRO A 26 7.16 -2.38 -5.88
C PRO A 26 5.62 -2.52 -5.95
N MET A 27 5.06 -3.41 -5.14
CA MET A 27 3.61 -3.61 -5.04
C MET A 27 2.89 -2.40 -4.40
N VAL A 28 3.58 -1.61 -3.59
CA VAL A 28 3.02 -0.46 -2.86
C VAL A 28 3.53 0.84 -3.44
N LEU A 29 2.61 1.67 -3.94
CA LEU A 29 2.91 2.96 -4.52
C LEU A 29 2.92 4.04 -3.41
N LYS A 30 4.11 4.54 -3.06
CA LYS A 30 4.26 5.54 -1.98
C LYS A 30 3.87 6.96 -2.38
N ASN A 31 3.97 7.28 -3.67
CA ASN A 31 3.87 8.65 -4.20
C ASN A 31 2.76 8.82 -5.25
N ASP A 32 1.87 7.84 -5.40
CA ASP A 32 0.73 7.95 -6.31
C ASP A 32 -0.54 8.31 -5.52
N PRO A 33 -1.17 9.47 -5.76
CA PRO A 33 -2.40 9.86 -5.07
C PRO A 33 -3.64 9.12 -5.57
N THR A 34 -3.56 8.44 -6.72
CA THR A 34 -4.66 7.75 -7.40
C THR A 34 -4.70 6.25 -7.10
N LEU A 35 -3.54 5.63 -6.83
CA LEU A 35 -3.43 4.18 -6.60
C LEU A 35 -2.58 3.86 -5.37
N MET A 36 -3.10 3.02 -4.47
CA MET A 36 -2.35 2.54 -3.30
C MET A 36 -1.40 1.38 -3.65
N PHE A 37 -1.81 0.53 -4.59
CA PHE A 37 -1.08 -0.66 -4.99
C PHE A 37 -0.93 -0.72 -6.51
N THR A 38 0.16 -1.32 -6.96
CA THR A 38 0.36 -1.68 -8.37
C THR A 38 -0.63 -2.79 -8.72
N ASN A 39 -1.64 -2.48 -9.53
CA ASN A 39 -2.69 -3.42 -9.95
C ASN A 39 -2.52 -3.90 -11.40
N ALA A 40 -1.65 -3.23 -12.16
CA ALA A 40 -1.31 -3.55 -13.55
C ALA A 40 0.16 -3.24 -13.87
N GLY A 41 0.71 -3.94 -14.86
CA GLY A 41 2.07 -3.74 -15.37
C GLY A 41 2.38 -2.31 -15.81
N MET A 42 1.38 -1.65 -16.39
CA MET A 42 1.52 -0.30 -16.94
C MET A 42 1.73 0.80 -15.90
N ASN A 43 1.40 0.59 -14.62
CA ASN A 43 1.38 1.66 -13.62
C ASN A 43 2.75 2.35 -13.48
N GLN A 44 3.85 1.59 -13.59
CA GLN A 44 5.21 2.12 -13.52
C GLN A 44 5.63 2.94 -14.76
N PHE A 45 4.87 2.84 -15.86
CA PHE A 45 5.14 3.50 -17.14
C PHE A 45 4.14 4.62 -17.46
N LYS A 46 3.25 4.97 -16.53
CA LYS A 46 2.20 5.99 -16.72
C LYS A 46 2.74 7.28 -17.34
N ASP A 47 3.85 7.80 -16.80
CA ASP A 47 4.44 9.05 -17.28
C ASP A 47 5.06 8.94 -18.67
N LEU A 48 5.45 7.75 -19.12
CA LEU A 48 5.93 7.53 -20.49
C LEU A 48 4.76 7.55 -21.49
N PHE A 49 3.61 6.96 -21.15
CA PHE A 49 2.42 7.02 -22.02
C PHE A 49 1.88 8.45 -22.16
N LEU A 50 1.95 9.24 -21.10
CA LEU A 50 1.51 10.63 -21.10
C LEU A 50 2.54 11.59 -21.72
N GLY A 51 3.77 11.14 -21.98
CA GLY A 51 4.86 11.99 -22.45
C GLY A 51 5.41 12.95 -21.38
N ASN A 52 5.10 12.69 -20.10
CA ASN A 52 5.61 13.47 -18.96
C ASN A 52 7.06 13.11 -18.61
N ALA A 53 7.51 11.91 -19.01
CA ALA A 53 8.86 11.44 -18.82
C ALA A 53 9.45 10.89 -20.13
N THR A 54 10.78 10.79 -20.18
CA THR A 54 11.49 10.15 -21.29
C THR A 54 12.35 9.00 -20.73
N ALA A 55 12.52 7.96 -21.52
CA ALA A 55 13.36 6.81 -21.21
C ALA A 55 14.33 6.54 -22.36
N ASP A 56 15.47 5.93 -22.05
CA ASP A 56 16.48 5.51 -23.04
C ASP A 56 16.04 4.30 -23.89
N TYR A 57 14.77 3.92 -23.82
CA TYR A 57 14.19 2.78 -24.53
C TYR A 57 12.76 3.10 -24.95
N THR A 58 12.35 2.58 -26.11
CA THR A 58 11.00 2.72 -26.66
C THR A 58 10.16 1.47 -26.49
N ARG A 59 10.76 0.39 -25.98
CA ARG A 59 10.13 -0.92 -25.77
C ARG A 59 10.58 -1.49 -24.43
N ALA A 60 9.66 -2.06 -23.66
CA ALA A 60 9.97 -2.65 -22.35
C ALA A 60 9.30 -4.01 -22.17
N VAL A 61 9.92 -4.92 -21.41
CA VAL A 61 9.33 -6.20 -21.05
C VAL A 61 9.62 -6.53 -19.58
N ASN A 62 8.65 -7.09 -18.86
CA ASN A 62 8.85 -7.59 -17.50
C ASN A 62 7.83 -8.66 -17.05
N SER A 63 8.01 -9.14 -15.83
CA SER A 63 6.96 -9.76 -15.02
C SER A 63 6.68 -8.84 -13.83
N GLN A 64 5.54 -8.14 -13.85
CA GLN A 64 5.17 -7.19 -12.80
C GLN A 64 4.41 -7.89 -11.67
N LYS A 65 4.84 -7.67 -10.43
CA LYS A 65 4.08 -8.04 -9.24
C LYS A 65 2.87 -7.12 -9.08
N CYS A 66 1.66 -7.68 -9.07
CA CYS A 66 0.41 -6.94 -8.93
C CYS A 66 -0.35 -7.35 -7.66
N LEU A 67 -1.09 -6.43 -7.04
CA LEU A 67 -1.93 -6.70 -5.88
C LEU A 67 -3.37 -6.19 -6.08
N ARG A 68 -4.38 -7.06 -5.86
CA ARG A 68 -5.81 -6.77 -6.00
C ARG A 68 -6.59 -7.12 -4.73
N VAL A 69 -6.61 -6.18 -3.80
CA VAL A 69 -7.16 -6.40 -2.43
C VAL A 69 -7.96 -5.20 -1.90
N SER A 70 -8.21 -4.19 -2.74
CA SER A 70 -8.95 -2.99 -2.37
C SER A 70 -9.53 -2.27 -3.60
N GLY A 71 -10.53 -1.41 -3.36
CA GLY A 71 -11.14 -0.60 -4.42
C GLY A 71 -11.97 -1.43 -5.41
N LYS A 72 -12.01 -0.99 -6.68
CA LYS A 72 -12.73 -1.66 -7.77
C LYS A 72 -12.16 -3.04 -8.13
N HIS A 73 -10.91 -3.32 -7.78
CA HIS A 73 -10.21 -4.58 -8.06
C HIS A 73 -9.85 -5.29 -6.74
N ASN A 74 -10.86 -5.89 -6.12
CA ASN A 74 -10.72 -6.55 -4.83
C ASN A 74 -11.12 -8.02 -4.93
N ASP A 75 -10.12 -8.89 -5.06
CA ASP A 75 -10.32 -10.33 -5.21
C ASP A 75 -10.17 -11.06 -3.86
N LEU A 76 -9.91 -10.34 -2.76
CA LEU A 76 -9.50 -10.90 -1.47
C LEU A 76 -10.50 -11.93 -0.92
N GLU A 77 -11.79 -11.74 -1.16
CA GLU A 77 -12.83 -12.63 -0.65
C GLU A 77 -12.94 -13.94 -1.44
N GLU A 78 -12.69 -13.89 -2.76
CA GLU A 78 -12.78 -15.06 -3.66
C GLU A 78 -11.54 -15.94 -3.63
N VAL A 79 -10.40 -15.37 -3.23
CA VAL A 79 -9.14 -16.10 -3.08
C VAL A 79 -9.33 -17.32 -2.18
N GLY A 80 -9.01 -18.47 -2.77
CA GLY A 80 -9.10 -19.78 -2.18
C GLY A 80 -10.47 -20.43 -2.24
N ILE A 81 -11.56 -19.66 -2.46
CA ILE A 81 -12.90 -20.21 -2.70
C ILE A 81 -12.96 -20.75 -4.14
N ASP A 82 -12.56 -19.92 -5.11
CA ASP A 82 -12.30 -20.39 -6.46
C ASP A 82 -10.85 -20.85 -6.66
N THR A 83 -10.57 -21.25 -7.90
CA THR A 83 -9.30 -21.86 -8.30
C THR A 83 -8.40 -20.94 -9.13
N TYR A 84 -8.75 -19.67 -9.30
CA TYR A 84 -8.06 -18.79 -10.26
C TYR A 84 -7.91 -17.31 -9.87
N HIS A 85 -8.57 -16.83 -8.80
CA HIS A 85 -8.32 -15.50 -8.22
C HIS A 85 -7.19 -15.54 -7.20
N HIS A 86 -6.44 -14.44 -7.15
CA HIS A 86 -5.25 -14.27 -6.33
C HIS A 86 -5.22 -12.88 -5.70
N THR A 87 -4.71 -12.75 -4.47
CA THR A 87 -4.45 -11.41 -3.93
C THR A 87 -3.26 -10.78 -4.64
N MET A 88 -2.22 -11.57 -4.87
CA MET A 88 -1.02 -11.21 -5.60
C MET A 88 -0.83 -12.16 -6.77
N PHE A 89 -0.59 -11.59 -7.94
CA PHE A 89 -0.29 -12.35 -9.16
C PHE A 89 0.80 -11.65 -9.95
N GLU A 90 1.41 -12.39 -10.88
CA GLU A 90 2.38 -11.85 -11.81
C GLU A 90 1.69 -11.49 -13.13
N MET A 91 1.92 -10.27 -13.61
CA MET A 91 1.50 -9.82 -14.92
C MET A 91 2.71 -9.76 -15.84
N LEU A 92 2.83 -10.73 -16.74
CA LEU A 92 3.80 -10.70 -17.82
C LEU A 92 3.37 -9.61 -18.81
N GLY A 93 4.24 -8.63 -19.09
CA GLY A 93 3.89 -7.52 -19.95
C GLY A 93 5.00 -7.10 -20.88
N ASN A 94 4.61 -6.66 -22.07
CA ASN A 94 5.45 -5.96 -23.02
C ASN A 94 4.81 -4.61 -23.38
N TRP A 95 5.63 -3.59 -23.51
CA TRP A 95 5.19 -2.22 -23.77
C TRP A 95 5.84 -1.64 -25.01
N SER A 96 5.08 -0.80 -25.72
CA SER A 96 5.54 0.05 -26.82
C SER A 96 5.28 1.51 -26.48
N PHE A 97 6.31 2.34 -26.56
CA PHE A 97 6.22 3.77 -26.35
C PHE A 97 6.35 4.50 -27.70
N GLY A 98 5.28 4.46 -28.52
CA GLY A 98 5.26 5.17 -29.81
C GLY A 98 6.03 4.49 -30.93
N ASP A 99 6.33 3.20 -30.81
CA ASP A 99 7.26 2.49 -31.70
C ASP A 99 6.57 1.45 -32.59
N TYR A 100 5.91 0.43 -32.01
CA TYR A 100 5.03 -0.51 -32.71
C TYR A 100 3.60 -0.46 -32.16
N PHE A 101 2.65 -1.03 -32.91
CA PHE A 101 1.23 -1.03 -32.54
C PHE A 101 0.55 -2.39 -32.81
N LYS A 102 -0.75 -2.40 -33.15
CA LYS A 102 -1.61 -3.59 -33.23
C LYS A 102 -1.03 -4.75 -34.03
N LYS A 103 -0.53 -4.49 -35.24
CA LYS A 103 -0.05 -5.54 -36.15
C LYS A 103 1.03 -6.40 -35.49
N ASP A 104 2.11 -5.76 -35.04
CA ASP A 104 3.24 -6.45 -34.42
C ASP A 104 2.84 -7.05 -33.06
N ALA A 105 2.01 -6.35 -32.28
CA ALA A 105 1.53 -6.86 -30.99
C ALA A 105 0.73 -8.16 -31.15
N ILE A 106 -0.19 -8.22 -32.11
CA ILE A 106 -1.01 -9.41 -32.40
C ILE A 106 -0.16 -10.53 -32.98
N GLU A 107 0.73 -10.23 -33.93
CA GLU A 107 1.63 -11.23 -34.53
C GLU A 107 2.53 -11.87 -33.47
N TRP A 108 3.16 -11.06 -32.63
CA TRP A 108 4.04 -11.55 -31.57
C TRP A 108 3.28 -12.32 -30.50
N ALA A 109 2.07 -11.87 -30.13
CA ALA A 109 1.25 -12.58 -29.18
C ALA A 109 0.88 -13.98 -29.69
N TRP A 110 0.44 -14.07 -30.94
CA TRP A 110 0.11 -15.34 -31.59
C TRP A 110 1.32 -16.28 -31.69
N THR A 111 2.45 -15.79 -32.18
CA THR A 111 3.69 -16.58 -32.29
C THR A 111 4.17 -17.07 -30.93
N LEU A 112 4.13 -16.22 -29.89
CA LEU A 112 4.55 -16.63 -28.55
C LEU A 112 3.66 -17.76 -28.00
N LEU A 113 2.33 -17.60 -28.06
CA LEU A 113 1.41 -18.60 -27.53
C LEU A 113 1.43 -19.92 -28.31
N THR A 114 1.50 -19.84 -29.64
CA THR A 114 1.31 -21.03 -30.49
C THR A 114 2.63 -21.69 -30.89
N ASP A 115 3.65 -20.94 -31.29
CA ASP A 115 4.89 -21.51 -31.81
C ASP A 115 5.93 -21.73 -30.69
N VAL A 116 6.04 -20.80 -29.73
CA VAL A 116 7.02 -20.90 -28.62
C VAL A 116 6.48 -21.73 -27.46
N TYR A 117 5.24 -21.44 -27.04
CA TYR A 117 4.60 -22.16 -25.94
C TYR A 117 3.84 -23.42 -26.37
N GLY A 118 3.47 -23.53 -27.65
CA GLY A 118 2.83 -24.74 -28.17
C GLY A 118 1.36 -24.89 -27.80
N ILE A 119 0.66 -23.81 -27.44
CA ILE A 119 -0.78 -23.89 -27.15
C ILE A 119 -1.53 -24.24 -28.45
N PRO A 120 -2.39 -25.28 -28.45
CA PRO A 120 -3.15 -25.65 -29.64
C PRO A 120 -4.03 -24.50 -30.14
N LYS A 121 -3.90 -24.18 -31.43
CA LYS A 121 -4.58 -23.05 -32.09
C LYS A 121 -6.10 -23.14 -31.99
N ASP A 122 -6.64 -24.36 -31.98
CA ASP A 122 -8.07 -24.68 -31.87
C ASP A 122 -8.62 -24.58 -30.43
N LYS A 123 -7.76 -24.34 -29.44
CA LYS A 123 -8.16 -24.03 -28.06
C LYS A 123 -8.20 -22.54 -27.77
N LEU A 124 -7.74 -21.71 -28.71
CA LEU A 124 -7.72 -20.26 -28.57
C LEU A 124 -8.99 -19.61 -29.11
N TYR A 125 -9.39 -18.53 -28.45
CA TYR A 125 -10.37 -17.54 -28.91
C TYR A 125 -9.78 -16.15 -28.68
N VAL A 126 -10.20 -15.19 -29.50
CA VAL A 126 -9.79 -13.79 -29.32
C VAL A 126 -11.00 -12.89 -29.36
N THR A 127 -10.99 -11.81 -28.59
CA THR A 127 -12.02 -10.78 -28.62
C THR A 127 -11.48 -9.50 -29.27
N VAL A 128 -12.36 -8.77 -29.94
CA VAL A 128 -12.08 -7.43 -30.49
C VAL A 128 -13.18 -6.47 -30.05
N PHE A 129 -12.81 -5.21 -29.85
CA PHE A 129 -13.74 -4.19 -29.39
C PHE A 129 -14.85 -3.94 -30.42
N GLU A 130 -16.09 -4.07 -29.98
CA GLU A 130 -17.26 -3.99 -30.85
C GLU A 130 -17.67 -2.55 -31.21
N GLY A 131 -17.08 -1.56 -30.54
CA GLY A 131 -17.47 -0.15 -30.60
C GLY A 131 -18.41 0.26 -29.46
N ASP A 132 -18.55 1.57 -29.26
CA ASP A 132 -19.54 2.15 -28.34
C ASP A 132 -20.10 3.44 -28.94
N LYS A 133 -21.37 3.39 -29.35
CA LYS A 133 -22.07 4.53 -29.93
C LYS A 133 -22.23 5.70 -28.96
N SER A 134 -22.26 5.44 -27.65
CA SER A 134 -22.44 6.50 -26.64
C SER A 134 -21.22 7.43 -26.53
N GLU A 135 -20.04 6.94 -26.88
CA GLU A 135 -18.78 7.70 -26.92
C GLU A 135 -18.23 7.91 -28.34
N ASN A 136 -19.03 7.61 -29.37
CA ASN A 136 -18.64 7.71 -30.77
C ASN A 136 -17.36 6.91 -31.09
N LEU A 137 -17.27 5.70 -30.54
CA LEU A 137 -16.20 4.75 -30.78
C LEU A 137 -16.66 3.68 -31.77
N GLU A 138 -15.88 3.45 -32.81
CA GLU A 138 -16.17 2.45 -33.85
C GLU A 138 -15.63 1.06 -33.48
N PHE A 139 -16.10 0.05 -34.22
CA PHE A 139 -15.57 -1.30 -34.19
C PHE A 139 -14.07 -1.30 -34.51
N ASP A 140 -13.27 -2.08 -33.77
CA ASP A 140 -11.83 -2.19 -34.04
C ASP A 140 -11.55 -3.11 -35.25
N GLN A 141 -11.82 -2.58 -36.45
CA GLN A 141 -11.63 -3.28 -37.71
C GLN A 141 -10.17 -3.69 -37.94
N GLU A 142 -9.23 -2.84 -37.51
CA GLU A 142 -7.79 -3.08 -37.66
C GLU A 142 -7.35 -4.32 -36.87
N ALA A 143 -7.78 -4.45 -35.61
CA ALA A 143 -7.50 -5.64 -34.81
C ALA A 143 -8.16 -6.89 -35.40
N PHE A 144 -9.43 -6.79 -35.84
CA PHE A 144 -10.14 -7.91 -36.48
C PHE A 144 -9.43 -8.42 -37.74
N ASP A 145 -8.96 -7.52 -38.60
CA ASP A 145 -8.27 -7.88 -39.84
C ASP A 145 -6.92 -8.54 -39.56
N PHE A 146 -6.16 -8.05 -38.58
CA PHE A 146 -4.89 -8.68 -38.19
C PHE A 146 -5.11 -10.05 -37.54
N TRP A 147 -6.10 -10.21 -36.65
CA TRP A 147 -6.43 -11.52 -36.08
C TRP A 147 -6.91 -12.51 -37.14
N SER A 148 -7.68 -12.05 -38.13
CA SER A 148 -8.19 -12.89 -39.24
C SER A 148 -7.08 -13.52 -40.09
N ALA A 149 -5.84 -13.00 -40.02
CA ALA A 149 -4.68 -13.60 -40.67
C ALA A 149 -4.11 -14.81 -39.90
N HIS A 150 -4.44 -14.96 -38.62
CA HIS A 150 -3.87 -15.95 -37.71
C HIS A 150 -4.87 -17.03 -37.27
N ILE A 151 -6.12 -16.65 -37.03
CA ILE A 151 -7.16 -17.53 -36.49
C ILE A 151 -8.44 -17.46 -37.35
N ASP A 152 -9.21 -18.55 -37.36
CA ASP A 152 -10.49 -18.59 -38.04
C ASP A 152 -11.45 -17.52 -37.49
N LYS A 153 -12.16 -16.82 -38.38
CA LYS A 153 -13.07 -15.72 -38.03
C LYS A 153 -14.17 -16.12 -37.04
N SER A 154 -14.59 -17.39 -37.02
CA SER A 154 -15.58 -17.88 -36.06
C SER A 154 -15.09 -17.88 -34.60
N ARG A 155 -13.79 -17.68 -34.38
CA ARG A 155 -13.14 -17.59 -33.07
C ARG A 155 -12.70 -16.18 -32.71
N ILE A 156 -13.00 -15.21 -33.57
CA ILE A 156 -12.85 -13.77 -33.30
C ILE A 156 -14.22 -13.27 -32.86
N LEU A 157 -14.35 -12.98 -31.57
CA LEU A 157 -15.61 -12.61 -30.94
C LEU A 157 -15.67 -11.10 -30.72
N ASN A 158 -16.89 -10.57 -30.74
CA ASN A 158 -17.12 -9.17 -30.39
C ASN A 158 -17.16 -9.03 -28.87
N GLY A 159 -16.37 -8.11 -28.34
CA GLY A 159 -16.42 -7.73 -26.94
C GLY A 159 -16.90 -6.31 -26.75
N ASN A 160 -17.76 -6.14 -25.76
CA ASN A 160 -18.34 -4.85 -25.41
C ASN A 160 -17.30 -3.93 -24.73
N LYS A 161 -17.70 -2.71 -24.38
CA LYS A 161 -16.81 -1.74 -23.72
C LYS A 161 -16.27 -2.19 -22.36
N LYS A 162 -17.04 -2.94 -21.58
CA LYS A 162 -16.60 -3.45 -20.27
C LYS A 162 -15.39 -4.38 -20.43
N ASP A 163 -15.37 -5.19 -21.48
CA ASP A 163 -14.37 -6.22 -21.68
C ASP A 163 -13.22 -5.75 -22.60
N ASN A 164 -13.55 -5.04 -23.68
CA ASN A 164 -12.59 -4.70 -24.74
C ASN A 164 -12.28 -3.21 -24.88
N PHE A 165 -12.54 -2.41 -23.85
CA PHE A 165 -12.04 -1.03 -23.76
C PHE A 165 -11.38 -0.82 -22.39
N TRP A 166 -10.06 -0.71 -22.39
CA TRP A 166 -9.28 -0.65 -21.16
C TRP A 166 -9.01 0.79 -20.75
N GLU A 167 -9.16 1.06 -19.46
CA GLU A 167 -8.98 2.38 -18.86
C GLU A 167 -8.20 2.25 -17.55
N MET A 168 -7.21 3.12 -17.34
CA MET A 168 -6.40 3.12 -16.12
C MET A 168 -7.23 3.46 -14.87
N GLY A 169 -8.25 4.30 -15.04
CA GLY A 169 -9.10 4.83 -13.99
C GLY A 169 -10.09 5.84 -14.59
N ASP A 170 -10.63 6.73 -13.76
CA ASP A 170 -11.61 7.71 -14.22
C ASP A 170 -10.98 8.77 -15.18
N THR A 171 -9.65 8.88 -15.20
CA THR A 171 -8.86 9.71 -16.14
C THR A 171 -7.54 9.02 -16.50
N GLY A 172 -6.93 9.40 -17.61
CA GLY A 172 -5.61 8.94 -18.05
C GLY A 172 -5.63 8.13 -19.36
N PRO A 173 -4.48 7.51 -19.72
CA PRO A 173 -4.35 6.80 -20.99
C PRO A 173 -5.29 5.59 -21.07
N CYS A 174 -5.93 5.42 -22.21
CA CYS A 174 -6.90 4.36 -22.48
C CYS A 174 -6.97 3.99 -23.97
N GLY A 175 -7.70 2.93 -24.28
CA GLY A 175 -7.91 2.49 -25.65
C GLY A 175 -8.69 1.18 -25.79
N PRO A 176 -9.11 0.82 -27.01
CA PRO A 176 -9.65 -0.50 -27.28
C PRO A 176 -8.58 -1.56 -27.01
N CYS A 177 -9.00 -2.78 -26.73
CA CYS A 177 -8.09 -3.89 -26.51
C CYS A 177 -8.60 -5.18 -27.15
N SER A 178 -7.69 -6.15 -27.29
CA SER A 178 -8.02 -7.53 -27.65
C SER A 178 -7.61 -8.46 -26.53
N GLU A 179 -8.51 -9.33 -26.11
CA GLU A 179 -8.21 -10.37 -25.14
C GLU A 179 -8.02 -11.70 -25.86
N ILE A 180 -7.14 -12.53 -25.32
CA ILE A 180 -6.87 -13.88 -25.80
C ILE A 180 -7.29 -14.85 -24.70
N HIS A 181 -8.20 -15.77 -25.06
CA HIS A 181 -8.74 -16.78 -24.16
C HIS A 181 -8.27 -18.17 -24.57
N VAL A 182 -8.11 -19.04 -23.57
CA VAL A 182 -7.82 -20.45 -23.78
C VAL A 182 -8.91 -21.31 -23.16
N ASP A 183 -9.35 -22.31 -23.92
CA ASP A 183 -10.32 -23.32 -23.48
C ASP A 183 -9.58 -24.58 -23.01
N LEU A 184 -9.53 -24.77 -21.69
CA LEU A 184 -8.81 -25.87 -21.03
C LEU A 184 -9.70 -27.09 -20.73
N ARG A 185 -10.96 -27.04 -21.16
CA ARG A 185 -11.92 -28.13 -20.97
C ARG A 185 -11.58 -29.33 -21.86
N THR A 186 -12.14 -30.48 -21.53
CA THR A 186 -11.98 -31.68 -22.36
C THR A 186 -12.70 -31.54 -23.70
N ASP A 187 -12.32 -32.34 -24.68
CA ASP A 187 -12.96 -32.29 -26.01
C ASP A 187 -14.46 -32.62 -25.94
N GLU A 188 -14.87 -33.49 -25.01
CA GLU A 188 -16.27 -33.81 -24.75
C GLU A 188 -17.06 -32.60 -24.20
N GLU A 189 -16.46 -31.87 -23.24
CA GLU A 189 -17.06 -30.66 -22.67
C GLU A 189 -17.22 -29.56 -23.73
N ILE A 190 -16.22 -29.40 -24.61
CA ILE A 190 -16.24 -28.43 -25.71
C ILE A 190 -17.26 -28.83 -26.79
N ALA A 191 -17.37 -30.12 -27.10
CA ALA A 191 -18.36 -30.61 -28.06
C ALA A 191 -19.80 -30.40 -27.56
N SER A 192 -20.01 -30.43 -26.24
CA SER A 192 -21.31 -30.17 -25.61
C SER A 192 -21.66 -28.68 -25.59
N VAL A 193 -20.72 -27.82 -25.16
CA VAL A 193 -20.89 -26.36 -25.11
C VAL A 193 -19.68 -25.69 -25.75
N PRO A 194 -19.84 -25.03 -26.92
CA PRO A 194 -18.76 -24.33 -27.58
C PRO A 194 -18.10 -23.27 -26.69
N GLY A 195 -16.77 -23.20 -26.70
CA GLY A 195 -16.01 -22.25 -25.85
C GLY A 195 -16.36 -20.78 -26.09
N LYS A 196 -16.72 -20.42 -27.33
CA LYS A 196 -17.16 -19.07 -27.70
C LYS A 196 -18.35 -18.57 -26.87
N ASP A 197 -19.20 -19.46 -26.36
CA ASP A 197 -20.39 -19.10 -25.58
C ASP A 197 -20.03 -18.90 -24.08
N LEU A 198 -18.78 -19.17 -23.70
CA LEU A 198 -18.25 -19.08 -22.34
C LEU A 198 -17.18 -18.01 -22.16
N VAL A 199 -16.64 -17.45 -23.26
CA VAL A 199 -15.72 -16.32 -23.23
C VAL A 199 -16.40 -15.12 -22.54
N ASN A 200 -15.69 -14.49 -21.61
CA ASN A 200 -16.16 -13.36 -20.80
C ASN A 200 -17.42 -13.65 -19.95
N ASN A 201 -17.64 -14.91 -19.58
CA ASN A 201 -18.72 -15.37 -18.70
C ASN A 201 -18.19 -16.03 -17.41
N ASP A 202 -17.01 -15.59 -16.92
CA ASP A 202 -16.39 -16.03 -15.65
C ASP A 202 -16.22 -17.57 -15.50
N HIS A 203 -16.05 -18.27 -16.63
CA HIS A 203 -15.89 -19.72 -16.61
C HIS A 203 -14.47 -20.13 -16.16
N PRO A 204 -14.30 -21.03 -15.17
CA PRO A 204 -13.00 -21.33 -14.54
C PRO A 204 -11.97 -21.98 -15.46
N GLN A 205 -12.41 -22.54 -16.59
CA GLN A 205 -11.55 -23.24 -17.57
C GLN A 205 -11.62 -22.62 -18.99
N VAL A 206 -12.38 -21.54 -19.19
CA VAL A 206 -12.34 -20.75 -20.43
C VAL A 206 -11.86 -19.38 -20.02
N VAL A 207 -10.54 -19.23 -19.92
CA VAL A 207 -9.91 -18.15 -19.17
C VAL A 207 -9.19 -17.19 -20.10
N GLU A 208 -9.33 -15.90 -19.82
CA GLU A 208 -8.52 -14.84 -20.40
C GLU A 208 -7.08 -14.98 -19.88
N ILE A 209 -6.13 -15.17 -20.78
CA ILE A 209 -4.71 -15.32 -20.44
C ILE A 209 -3.91 -14.08 -20.78
N TRP A 210 -4.36 -13.26 -21.73
CA TRP A 210 -3.61 -12.10 -22.21
C TRP A 210 -4.53 -11.01 -22.75
N ASN A 211 -4.38 -9.79 -22.23
CA ASN A 211 -5.00 -8.60 -22.78
C ASN A 211 -3.96 -7.73 -23.52
N LEU A 212 -4.26 -7.35 -24.77
CA LEU A 212 -3.48 -6.46 -25.62
C LEU A 212 -4.21 -5.12 -25.75
N VAL A 213 -3.78 -4.12 -24.96
CA VAL A 213 -4.36 -2.78 -24.94
C VAL A 213 -3.69 -1.88 -25.96
N PHE A 214 -4.51 -1.30 -26.83
CA PHE A 214 -4.11 -0.41 -27.90
C PHE A 214 -4.29 1.05 -27.48
N ILE A 215 -3.44 1.48 -26.54
CA ILE A 215 -3.51 2.83 -25.95
C ILE A 215 -3.34 3.88 -27.06
N GLN A 216 -4.39 4.69 -27.24
CA GLN A 216 -4.42 5.74 -28.27
C GLN A 216 -5.22 6.99 -27.85
N PHE A 217 -5.88 6.94 -26.69
CA PHE A 217 -6.64 8.04 -26.13
C PHE A 217 -6.15 8.41 -24.73
N ASP A 218 -6.44 9.62 -24.30
CA ASP A 218 -6.33 10.11 -22.93
C ASP A 218 -7.71 10.59 -22.47
N ARG A 219 -8.26 9.94 -21.43
CA ARG A 219 -9.54 10.33 -20.84
C ARG A 219 -9.34 11.51 -19.89
N LYS A 220 -10.00 12.61 -20.21
CA LYS A 220 -10.02 13.82 -19.39
C LYS A 220 -11.03 13.72 -18.26
N ALA A 221 -10.89 14.58 -17.26
CA ALA A 221 -11.76 14.63 -16.08
C ALA A 221 -13.24 14.94 -16.40
N ASP A 222 -13.52 15.56 -17.54
CA ASP A 222 -14.88 15.79 -18.05
C ASP A 222 -15.45 14.58 -18.81
N GLY A 223 -14.71 13.47 -18.87
CA GLY A 223 -15.07 12.24 -19.57
C GLY A 223 -14.71 12.21 -21.05
N ARG A 224 -14.21 13.32 -21.63
CA ARG A 224 -13.86 13.39 -23.06
C ARG A 224 -12.61 12.57 -23.37
N LEU A 225 -12.62 11.88 -24.51
CA LEU A 225 -11.46 11.18 -25.08
C LEU A 225 -10.70 12.11 -26.02
N GLU A 226 -9.43 12.35 -25.75
CA GLU A 226 -8.51 13.04 -26.66
C GLU A 226 -7.49 12.05 -27.23
N ASN A 227 -7.12 12.21 -28.51
CA ASN A 227 -6.06 11.38 -29.09
C ASN A 227 -4.71 11.68 -28.42
N LEU A 228 -3.97 10.63 -28.09
CA LEU A 228 -2.59 10.75 -27.65
C LEU A 228 -1.68 11.17 -28.82
N PRO A 229 -0.56 11.88 -28.57
CA PRO A 229 0.40 12.25 -29.61
C PRO A 229 1.04 11.05 -30.33
N ALA A 230 1.12 9.93 -29.64
CA ALA A 230 1.62 8.66 -30.15
C ALA A 230 0.67 7.52 -29.74
N LYS A 231 0.72 6.43 -30.50
CA LYS A 231 0.01 5.19 -30.17
C LYS A 231 0.96 4.26 -29.43
N HIS A 232 0.43 3.59 -28.41
CA HIS A 232 1.21 2.78 -27.49
C HIS A 232 0.63 1.38 -27.38
N ILE A 233 1.46 0.44 -26.92
CA ILE A 233 1.02 -0.91 -26.55
C ILE A 233 1.25 -1.08 -25.07
N ASP A 234 0.21 -1.55 -24.41
CA ASP A 234 0.26 -2.11 -23.06
C ASP A 234 -0.33 -3.50 -23.11
N THR A 235 0.38 -4.48 -22.57
CA THR A 235 -0.14 -5.84 -22.51
C THR A 235 -0.04 -6.38 -21.10
N GLY A 236 -1.05 -7.13 -20.69
CA GLY A 236 -1.03 -7.86 -19.43
C GLY A 236 -1.42 -9.31 -19.63
N MET A 237 -0.48 -10.23 -19.45
CA MET A 237 -0.70 -11.66 -19.46
C MET A 237 -0.64 -12.21 -18.03
N GLY A 238 -1.70 -12.91 -17.62
CA GLY A 238 -1.78 -13.52 -16.30
C GLY A 238 -0.84 -14.73 -16.21
N PHE A 239 0.26 -14.60 -15.48
CA PHE A 239 1.29 -15.64 -15.38
C PHE A 239 0.76 -16.95 -14.83
N GLU A 240 -0.01 -16.89 -13.74
CA GLU A 240 -0.59 -18.06 -13.08
C GLU A 240 -1.57 -18.80 -14.00
N ARG A 241 -2.39 -18.05 -14.75
CA ARG A 241 -3.32 -18.61 -15.73
C ARG A 241 -2.58 -19.25 -16.91
N LEU A 242 -1.52 -18.61 -17.40
CA LEU A 242 -0.67 -19.20 -18.43
C LEU A 242 0.01 -20.49 -17.93
N ALA A 243 0.55 -20.49 -16.71
CA ALA A 243 1.16 -21.67 -16.10
C ALA A 243 0.15 -22.83 -16.00
N MET A 244 -1.09 -22.54 -15.60
CA MET A 244 -2.18 -23.51 -15.59
C MET A 244 -2.40 -24.12 -16.98
N ALA A 245 -2.51 -23.29 -18.01
CA ALA A 245 -2.69 -23.73 -19.39
C ALA A 245 -1.52 -24.60 -19.88
N LEU A 246 -0.28 -24.16 -19.68
CA LEU A 246 0.92 -24.85 -20.17
C LEU A 246 1.29 -26.11 -19.38
N GLN A 247 0.66 -26.34 -18.24
CA GLN A 247 0.83 -27.55 -17.43
C GLN A 247 -0.38 -28.49 -17.53
N GLY A 248 -1.41 -28.14 -18.31
CA GLY A 248 -2.62 -28.93 -18.46
C GLY A 248 -3.39 -29.10 -17.14
N LYS A 249 -3.41 -28.05 -16.31
CA LYS A 249 -4.10 -28.02 -15.02
C LYS A 249 -5.47 -27.34 -15.14
N LYS A 250 -6.35 -27.59 -14.17
CA LYS A 250 -7.70 -26.99 -14.09
C LYS A 250 -7.84 -25.92 -13.01
N SER A 251 -6.75 -25.65 -12.29
CA SER A 251 -6.65 -24.71 -11.19
C SER A 251 -5.26 -24.08 -11.24
N ASN A 252 -5.17 -22.78 -10.97
CA ASN A 252 -3.88 -22.11 -10.85
C ASN A 252 -3.07 -22.73 -9.70
N TYR A 253 -3.74 -23.15 -8.63
CA TYR A 253 -3.13 -23.76 -7.44
C TYR A 253 -2.52 -25.14 -7.69
N ASP A 254 -2.86 -25.81 -8.80
CA ASP A 254 -2.33 -27.15 -9.11
C ASP A 254 -1.02 -27.09 -9.93
N THR A 255 -0.49 -25.89 -10.14
CA THR A 255 0.76 -25.62 -10.89
C THR A 255 1.98 -25.60 -9.97
N ASP A 256 3.17 -25.71 -10.55
CA ASP A 256 4.45 -25.52 -9.84
C ASP A 256 4.64 -24.11 -9.24
N VAL A 257 3.71 -23.17 -9.50
CA VAL A 257 3.64 -21.88 -8.80
C VAL A 257 3.21 -22.06 -7.35
N PHE A 258 2.36 -23.05 -7.02
CA PHE A 258 1.79 -23.20 -5.69
C PHE A 258 2.05 -24.57 -5.06
N THR A 259 2.20 -25.64 -5.84
CA THR A 259 2.32 -27.00 -5.31
C THR A 259 3.44 -27.18 -4.28
N PRO A 260 4.64 -26.56 -4.39
CA PRO A 260 5.66 -26.68 -3.34
C PRO A 260 5.21 -26.11 -1.98
N LEU A 261 4.46 -25.01 -1.99
CA LEU A 261 3.91 -24.39 -0.78
C LEU A 261 2.74 -25.21 -0.22
N ILE A 262 1.87 -25.72 -1.11
CA ILE A 262 0.74 -26.58 -0.77
C ILE A 262 1.24 -27.87 -0.09
N ASP A 263 2.25 -28.52 -0.67
CA ASP A 263 2.81 -29.75 -0.12
C ASP A 263 3.43 -29.51 1.27
N LYS A 264 4.13 -28.38 1.44
CA LYS A 264 4.72 -27.97 2.72
C LYS A 264 3.66 -27.75 3.79
N ILE A 265 2.60 -26.99 3.49
CA ILE A 265 1.56 -26.68 4.50
C ILE A 265 0.66 -27.88 4.79
N ALA A 266 0.30 -28.67 3.77
CA ALA A 266 -0.48 -29.88 3.94
C ALA A 266 0.27 -30.92 4.78
N GLY A 267 1.58 -31.06 4.56
CA GLY A 267 2.47 -31.89 5.36
C GLY A 267 2.55 -31.46 6.82
N GLU A 268 2.64 -30.16 7.09
CA GLU A 268 2.62 -29.65 8.48
C GLU A 268 1.27 -29.81 9.17
N ALA A 269 0.17 -29.67 8.44
CA ALA A 269 -1.18 -29.87 8.95
C ALA A 269 -1.57 -31.36 9.09
N GLY A 270 -0.80 -32.29 8.50
CA GLY A 270 -1.14 -33.71 8.47
C GLY A 270 -2.41 -34.01 7.63
N VAL A 271 -2.72 -33.17 6.65
CA VAL A 271 -3.88 -33.32 5.76
C VAL A 271 -3.42 -33.61 4.33
N LYS A 272 -4.34 -34.07 3.47
CA LYS A 272 -4.09 -34.29 2.05
C LYS A 272 -4.90 -33.30 1.22
N TYR A 273 -4.22 -32.52 0.39
CA TYR A 273 -4.85 -31.58 -0.53
C TYR A 273 -5.69 -32.31 -1.60
N GLY A 274 -6.86 -31.76 -1.92
CA GLY A 274 -7.83 -32.31 -2.88
C GLY A 274 -8.77 -33.36 -2.31
N VAL A 275 -8.87 -33.46 -0.97
CA VAL A 275 -9.74 -34.45 -0.29
C VAL A 275 -10.92 -33.79 0.39
N LYS A 276 -10.73 -32.62 1.02
CA LYS A 276 -11.77 -31.93 1.78
C LYS A 276 -11.73 -30.45 1.43
N GLU A 277 -12.82 -29.95 0.85
CA GLU A 277 -12.90 -28.59 0.31
C GLU A 277 -12.55 -27.52 1.35
N GLU A 278 -13.03 -27.62 2.59
CA GLU A 278 -12.72 -26.65 3.66
C GLU A 278 -11.21 -26.54 3.95
N THR A 279 -10.50 -27.68 3.97
CA THR A 279 -9.04 -27.68 4.18
C THR A 279 -8.31 -27.22 2.92
N ASP A 280 -8.84 -27.54 1.74
CA ASP A 280 -8.25 -27.13 0.47
C ASP A 280 -8.36 -25.62 0.28
N ILE A 281 -9.52 -25.02 0.58
CA ILE A 281 -9.72 -23.56 0.63
C ILE A 281 -8.71 -22.93 1.59
N ALA A 282 -8.58 -23.45 2.81
CA ALA A 282 -7.65 -22.91 3.80
C ALA A 282 -6.19 -22.95 3.31
N ILE A 283 -5.78 -24.06 2.69
CA ILE A 283 -4.46 -24.20 2.08
C ILE A 283 -4.28 -23.19 0.95
N ARG A 284 -5.23 -23.07 0.02
CA ARG A 284 -5.19 -22.11 -1.10
C ARG A 284 -5.05 -20.67 -0.60
N VAL A 285 -5.85 -20.27 0.40
CA VAL A 285 -5.75 -18.95 1.04
C VAL A 285 -4.35 -18.71 1.61
N ILE A 286 -3.80 -19.67 2.36
CA ILE A 286 -2.49 -19.54 3.00
C ILE A 286 -1.37 -19.36 1.95
N VAL A 287 -1.34 -20.21 0.92
CA VAL A 287 -0.26 -20.20 -0.07
C VAL A 287 -0.33 -19.00 -1.03
N ASP A 288 -1.53 -18.46 -1.27
CA ASP A 288 -1.69 -17.18 -1.98
C ASP A 288 -1.19 -16.02 -1.11
N HIS A 289 -1.68 -15.93 0.13
CA HIS A 289 -1.43 -14.78 0.98
C HIS A 289 0.04 -14.67 1.41
N ILE A 290 0.74 -15.79 1.63
CA ILE A 290 2.17 -15.75 1.96
C ILE A 290 3.00 -15.09 0.85
N ARG A 291 2.61 -15.25 -0.43
CA ARG A 291 3.28 -14.58 -1.56
C ARG A 291 3.10 -13.06 -1.44
N ALA A 292 1.86 -12.61 -1.31
CA ALA A 292 1.53 -11.19 -1.17
C ALA A 292 2.24 -10.53 0.02
N ILE A 293 2.23 -11.18 1.18
CA ILE A 293 2.86 -10.68 2.41
C ILE A 293 4.38 -10.60 2.24
N SER A 294 5.00 -11.66 1.70
CA SER A 294 6.46 -11.73 1.57
C SER A 294 7.00 -10.68 0.60
N PHE A 295 6.35 -10.51 -0.56
CA PHE A 295 6.73 -9.46 -1.51
C PHE A 295 6.49 -8.05 -0.96
N ALA A 296 5.37 -7.82 -0.25
CA ALA A 296 5.13 -6.51 0.36
C ALA A 296 6.20 -6.14 1.39
N ILE A 297 6.66 -7.11 2.21
CA ILE A 297 7.75 -6.90 3.17
C ILE A 297 9.08 -6.68 2.44
N ALA A 298 9.37 -7.48 1.40
CA ALA A 298 10.58 -7.31 0.58
C ALA A 298 10.63 -5.94 -0.11
N ASP A 299 9.49 -5.40 -0.52
CA ASP A 299 9.33 -4.05 -1.08
C ASP A 299 9.38 -2.94 0.01
N GLY A 300 9.59 -3.31 1.27
CA GLY A 300 9.75 -2.41 2.40
C GLY A 300 8.43 -1.91 3.01
N THR A 301 7.32 -2.62 2.79
CA THR A 301 6.03 -2.34 3.44
C THR A 301 5.74 -3.36 4.53
N LEU A 302 5.87 -2.93 5.78
CA LEU A 302 5.58 -3.77 6.95
C LEU A 302 4.09 -3.77 7.31
N PRO A 303 3.56 -4.89 7.85
CA PRO A 303 2.24 -4.92 8.50
C PRO A 303 2.12 -3.80 9.56
N SER A 304 1.03 -3.02 9.53
CA SER A 304 0.81 -1.92 10.49
C SER A 304 -0.68 -1.62 10.66
N ASN A 305 -1.04 -0.61 11.45
CA ASN A 305 -2.43 -0.18 11.64
C ASN A 305 -2.90 0.86 10.60
N ASN A 306 -2.04 1.31 9.68
CA ASN A 306 -2.33 2.44 8.81
C ASN A 306 -2.02 2.13 7.33
N LYS A 307 -2.83 2.71 6.42
CA LYS A 307 -2.63 2.73 4.95
C LYS A 307 -2.33 1.32 4.40
N ALA A 308 -1.35 1.19 3.50
CA ALA A 308 -0.96 -0.07 2.88
C ALA A 308 -0.57 -1.14 3.92
N GLY A 309 0.12 -0.76 5.00
CA GLY A 309 0.50 -1.71 6.05
C GLY A 309 -0.70 -2.34 6.77
N TYR A 310 -1.83 -1.64 6.87
CA TYR A 310 -3.09 -2.21 7.39
C TYR A 310 -3.63 -3.31 6.48
N VAL A 311 -3.57 -3.11 5.16
CA VAL A 311 -4.02 -4.11 4.18
C VAL A 311 -3.12 -5.36 4.23
N ILE A 312 -1.80 -5.19 4.30
CA ILE A 312 -0.87 -6.33 4.43
C ILE A 312 -1.10 -7.09 5.75
N ARG A 313 -1.33 -6.36 6.85
CA ARG A 313 -1.73 -6.95 8.13
C ARG A 313 -3.02 -7.75 8.01
N ARG A 314 -4.03 -7.23 7.31
CA ARG A 314 -5.31 -7.92 7.05
C ARG A 314 -5.11 -9.23 6.28
N ILE A 315 -4.31 -9.23 5.21
CA ILE A 315 -3.98 -10.44 4.44
C ILE A 315 -3.30 -11.49 5.35
N LEU A 316 -2.30 -11.08 6.14
CA LEU A 316 -1.63 -11.97 7.11
C LEU A 316 -2.62 -12.59 8.10
N ARG A 317 -3.45 -11.76 8.74
CA ARG A 317 -4.42 -12.23 9.74
C ARG A 317 -5.47 -13.15 9.14
N ARG A 318 -5.90 -12.94 7.89
CA ARG A 318 -6.77 -13.87 7.17
C ARG A 318 -6.10 -15.24 7.02
N ALA A 319 -4.86 -15.29 6.54
CA ALA A 319 -4.13 -16.55 6.40
C ALA A 319 -3.97 -17.31 7.74
N VAL A 320 -3.60 -16.60 8.81
CA VAL A 320 -3.50 -17.17 10.16
C VAL A 320 -4.85 -17.72 10.64
N ARG A 321 -5.95 -16.99 10.41
CA ARG A 321 -7.29 -17.44 10.79
C ARG A 321 -7.66 -18.75 10.09
N TYR A 322 -7.42 -18.86 8.78
CA TYR A 322 -7.75 -20.09 8.05
C TYR A 322 -6.90 -21.28 8.55
N GLY A 323 -5.61 -21.05 8.82
CA GLY A 323 -4.74 -22.06 9.44
C GLY A 323 -5.22 -22.51 10.82
N TYR A 324 -5.62 -21.56 11.66
CA TYR A 324 -6.15 -21.84 12.99
C TYR A 324 -7.47 -22.62 12.95
N THR A 325 -8.44 -22.15 12.15
CA THR A 325 -9.80 -22.71 12.15
C THR A 325 -9.90 -24.05 11.41
N PHE A 326 -9.22 -24.21 10.28
CA PHE A 326 -9.45 -25.36 9.39
C PHE A 326 -8.29 -26.37 9.37
N LEU A 327 -7.07 -25.95 9.76
CA LEU A 327 -5.88 -26.80 9.77
C LEU A 327 -5.35 -27.08 11.18
N ASN A 328 -6.02 -26.59 12.22
CA ASN A 328 -5.66 -26.77 13.63
C ASN A 328 -4.26 -26.24 14.02
N PHE A 329 -3.79 -25.19 13.35
CA PHE A 329 -2.54 -24.53 13.77
C PHE A 329 -2.78 -23.61 14.97
N ASP A 330 -2.20 -23.95 16.12
CA ASP A 330 -2.25 -23.17 17.37
C ASP A 330 -0.96 -22.37 17.64
N SER A 331 0.02 -22.49 16.75
CA SER A 331 1.34 -21.88 16.85
C SER A 331 1.79 -21.29 15.50
N PRO A 332 2.72 -20.31 15.50
CA PRO A 332 3.15 -19.66 14.27
C PRO A 332 3.67 -20.66 13.21
N PHE A 333 3.13 -20.58 12.00
CA PHE A 333 3.43 -21.50 10.90
C PHE A 333 3.76 -20.77 9.59
N LEU A 334 3.20 -19.58 9.34
CA LEU A 334 3.33 -18.89 8.05
C LEU A 334 4.79 -18.61 7.68
N TYR A 335 5.60 -18.20 8.65
CA TYR A 335 7.01 -17.87 8.39
C TYR A 335 7.83 -19.05 7.86
N LYS A 336 7.40 -20.30 8.11
CA LYS A 336 8.10 -21.50 7.63
C LYS A 336 7.95 -21.72 6.12
N LEU A 337 6.99 -21.03 5.49
CA LEU A 337 6.77 -21.06 4.04
C LEU A 337 7.71 -20.12 3.29
N VAL A 338 8.34 -19.16 3.98
CA VAL A 338 9.23 -18.14 3.38
C VAL A 338 10.45 -18.77 2.72
N ASP A 339 11.01 -19.85 3.29
CA ASP A 339 12.13 -20.57 2.69
C ASP A 339 11.77 -21.19 1.34
N VAL A 340 10.64 -21.90 1.29
CA VAL A 340 10.13 -22.54 0.06
C VAL A 340 9.87 -21.48 -1.01
N LEU A 341 9.26 -20.36 -0.61
CA LEU A 341 8.97 -19.24 -1.50
C LEU A 341 10.26 -18.60 -2.03
N SER A 342 11.24 -18.34 -1.16
CA SER A 342 12.51 -17.71 -1.55
C SER A 342 13.28 -18.57 -2.55
N ASP A 343 13.31 -19.89 -2.33
CA ASP A 343 13.98 -20.83 -3.23
C ASP A 343 13.30 -20.90 -4.61
N GLN A 344 11.96 -20.82 -4.64
CA GLN A 344 11.16 -20.86 -5.87
C GLN A 344 11.39 -19.65 -6.78
N TYR A 345 11.62 -18.47 -6.20
CA TYR A 345 11.80 -17.21 -6.94
C TYR A 345 13.27 -16.80 -7.14
N LYS A 346 14.20 -17.61 -6.66
CA LYS A 346 15.63 -17.35 -6.75
C LYS A 346 16.12 -17.19 -8.19
N GLY A 347 16.87 -16.10 -8.42
CA GLY A 347 17.40 -15.69 -9.73
C GLY A 347 16.40 -14.90 -10.58
N PHE A 348 15.26 -14.49 -10.04
CA PHE A 348 14.30 -13.62 -10.72
C PHE A 348 13.77 -12.50 -9.81
N PHE A 349 13.31 -12.85 -8.61
CA PHE A 349 13.00 -11.87 -7.55
C PHE A 349 13.90 -12.10 -6.34
N ASP A 350 15.18 -11.74 -6.50
CA ASP A 350 16.22 -11.96 -5.49
C ASP A 350 16.00 -11.13 -4.21
N GLU A 351 15.10 -10.13 -4.24
CA GLU A 351 14.68 -9.39 -3.06
C GLU A 351 14.10 -10.31 -1.96
N LEU A 352 13.44 -11.42 -2.32
CA LEU A 352 12.94 -12.40 -1.36
C LEU A 352 14.08 -13.13 -0.65
N ASP A 353 15.07 -13.63 -1.40
CA ASP A 353 16.21 -14.36 -0.83
C ASP A 353 17.07 -13.43 0.03
N SER A 354 17.32 -12.21 -0.46
CA SER A 354 18.14 -11.22 0.25
C SER A 354 17.53 -10.73 1.56
N GLN A 355 16.19 -10.78 1.70
CA GLN A 355 15.46 -10.33 2.88
C GLN A 355 14.76 -11.47 3.63
N ARG A 356 15.10 -12.73 3.32
CA ARG A 356 14.48 -13.94 3.86
C ARG A 356 14.35 -13.92 5.39
N GLU A 357 15.40 -13.54 6.10
CA GLU A 357 15.40 -13.46 7.56
C GLU A 357 14.44 -12.38 8.09
N LEU A 358 14.45 -11.19 7.50
CA LEU A 358 13.57 -10.08 7.87
C LEU A 358 12.10 -10.45 7.65
N ILE A 359 11.78 -10.99 6.47
CA ILE A 359 10.42 -11.42 6.10
C ILE A 359 9.93 -12.46 7.11
N SER A 360 10.75 -13.48 7.39
CA SER A 360 10.40 -14.56 8.32
C SER A 360 10.15 -14.03 9.74
N LYS A 361 11.01 -13.12 10.22
CA LYS A 361 10.87 -12.54 11.57
C LYS A 361 9.61 -11.68 11.70
N VAL A 362 9.37 -10.80 10.73
CA VAL A 362 8.17 -9.93 10.69
C VAL A 362 6.88 -10.76 10.69
N ILE A 363 6.81 -11.78 9.83
CA ILE A 363 5.62 -12.64 9.73
C ILE A 363 5.39 -13.39 11.04
N LYS A 364 6.44 -14.02 11.58
CA LYS A 364 6.36 -14.79 12.83
C LYS A 364 5.87 -13.95 14.00
N GLU A 365 6.33 -12.71 14.12
CA GLU A 365 5.96 -11.85 15.22
C GLU A 365 4.51 -11.33 15.13
N GLU A 366 4.07 -10.88 13.96
CA GLU A 366 2.67 -10.47 13.77
C GLU A 366 1.73 -11.67 13.95
N GLU A 367 2.10 -12.85 13.44
CA GLU A 367 1.35 -14.10 13.64
C GLU A 367 1.27 -14.48 15.13
N THR A 368 2.38 -14.43 15.86
CA THR A 368 2.42 -14.71 17.31
C THR A 368 1.52 -13.76 18.09
N SER A 369 1.58 -12.46 17.77
CA SER A 369 0.73 -11.47 18.41
C SER A 369 -0.74 -11.73 18.09
N PHE A 370 -1.06 -12.03 16.84
CA PHE A 370 -2.43 -12.20 16.40
C PHE A 370 -3.08 -13.48 16.92
N LEU A 371 -2.36 -14.62 16.99
CA LEU A 371 -2.90 -15.87 17.54
C LEU A 371 -3.44 -15.69 18.98
N ARG A 372 -2.78 -14.87 19.81
CA ARG A 372 -3.24 -14.54 21.16
C ARG A 372 -4.56 -13.76 21.17
N THR A 373 -4.73 -12.86 20.20
CA THR A 373 -5.92 -12.03 20.00
C THR A 373 -7.07 -12.85 19.40
N LEU A 374 -6.74 -13.73 18.45
CA LEU A 374 -7.68 -14.53 17.66
C LEU A 374 -8.53 -15.46 18.53
N ASP A 375 -7.91 -16.22 19.45
CA ASP A 375 -8.63 -17.16 20.31
C ASP A 375 -9.68 -16.45 21.18
N ASN A 376 -9.32 -15.31 21.78
CA ASN A 376 -10.24 -14.51 22.60
C ASN A 376 -11.38 -13.91 21.76
N GLY A 377 -11.05 -13.39 20.56
CA GLY A 377 -12.05 -12.82 19.65
C GLY A 377 -13.05 -13.87 19.14
N LEU A 378 -12.57 -15.07 18.77
CA LEU A 378 -13.43 -16.17 18.34
C LEU A 378 -14.39 -16.62 19.45
N LYS A 379 -13.91 -16.73 20.70
CA LYS A 379 -14.77 -17.05 21.85
C LYS A 379 -15.87 -16.01 22.06
N ARG A 380 -15.55 -14.72 21.98
CA ARG A 380 -16.54 -13.64 22.10
C ARG A 380 -17.54 -13.68 20.94
N LEU A 381 -17.07 -13.92 19.72
CA LEU A 381 -17.92 -14.02 18.54
C LEU A 381 -18.90 -15.21 18.64
N GLU A 382 -18.46 -16.36 19.14
CA GLU A 382 -19.35 -17.50 19.38
C GLU A 382 -20.45 -17.19 20.42
N GLN A 383 -20.14 -16.43 21.48
CA GLN A 383 -21.16 -15.96 22.42
C GLN A 383 -22.19 -15.04 21.76
N ILE A 384 -21.73 -14.13 20.89
CA ILE A 384 -22.61 -13.25 20.10
C ILE A 384 -23.50 -14.09 19.18
N LYS A 385 -22.95 -15.08 18.47
CA LYS A 385 -23.74 -15.98 17.61
C LYS A 385 -24.81 -16.74 18.39
N GLN A 386 -24.47 -17.28 19.56
CA GLN A 386 -25.42 -17.98 20.42
C GLN A 386 -26.55 -17.06 20.90
N LYS A 387 -26.22 -15.82 21.28
CA LYS A 387 -27.19 -14.78 21.65
C LYS A 387 -28.13 -14.46 20.49
N LEU A 388 -27.59 -14.16 19.30
CA LEU A 388 -28.38 -13.86 18.10
C LEU A 388 -29.31 -15.01 17.70
N SER A 389 -28.80 -16.26 17.73
CA SER A 389 -29.61 -17.45 17.45
C SER A 389 -30.76 -17.60 18.44
N SER A 390 -30.56 -17.27 19.73
CA SER A 390 -31.61 -17.31 20.74
C SER A 390 -32.68 -16.22 20.57
N GLN A 391 -32.32 -15.12 19.91
CA GLN A 391 -33.19 -13.97 19.62
C GLN A 391 -33.78 -14.02 18.20
N ASN A 392 -33.40 -15.01 17.39
CA ASN A 392 -33.74 -15.13 15.97
C ASN A 392 -33.33 -13.89 15.15
N GLU A 393 -32.17 -13.32 15.50
CA GLU A 393 -31.55 -12.17 14.83
C GLU A 393 -30.35 -12.61 13.99
N THR A 394 -30.00 -11.83 12.97
CA THR A 394 -28.94 -12.15 11.99
C THR A 394 -27.91 -11.03 11.83
N ILE A 395 -28.05 -9.93 12.58
CA ILE A 395 -27.20 -8.74 12.49
C ILE A 395 -26.44 -8.60 13.81
N ILE A 396 -25.11 -8.58 13.75
CA ILE A 396 -24.28 -8.24 14.91
C ILE A 396 -24.29 -6.73 15.08
N GLU A 397 -24.76 -6.25 16.24
CA GLU A 397 -24.84 -4.81 16.53
C GLU A 397 -23.48 -4.12 16.45
N GLY A 398 -23.45 -2.89 15.92
CA GLY A 398 -22.20 -2.15 15.73
C GLY A 398 -21.41 -1.90 17.02
N LYS A 399 -22.09 -1.88 18.18
CA LYS A 399 -21.45 -1.80 19.50
C LYS A 399 -20.70 -3.09 19.87
N GLU A 400 -21.25 -4.26 19.54
CA GLU A 400 -20.59 -5.55 19.77
C GLU A 400 -19.42 -5.75 18.80
N VAL A 401 -19.56 -5.29 17.55
CA VAL A 401 -18.45 -5.22 16.59
C VAL A 401 -17.34 -4.27 17.08
N PHE A 402 -17.73 -3.11 17.63
CA PHE A 402 -16.79 -2.16 18.21
C PHE A 402 -16.09 -2.73 19.44
N GLU A 403 -16.78 -3.45 20.30
CA GLU A 403 -16.19 -4.16 21.43
C GLU A 403 -15.16 -5.21 20.97
N LEU A 404 -15.50 -6.02 19.97
CA LEU A 404 -14.56 -6.97 19.36
C LEU A 404 -13.29 -6.27 18.87
N TYR A 405 -13.43 -5.11 18.22
CA TYR A 405 -12.31 -4.33 17.73
C TYR A 405 -11.47 -3.66 18.84
N ASP A 406 -12.12 -2.90 19.73
CA ASP A 406 -11.47 -2.03 20.73
C ASP A 406 -10.93 -2.83 21.93
N THR A 407 -11.75 -3.75 22.46
CA THR A 407 -11.42 -4.53 23.66
C THR A 407 -10.61 -5.77 23.32
N TYR A 408 -11.04 -6.52 22.30
CA TYR A 408 -10.45 -7.82 21.97
C TYR A 408 -9.41 -7.74 20.86
N GLY A 409 -9.21 -6.58 20.21
CA GLY A 409 -8.28 -6.42 19.10
C GLY A 409 -8.67 -7.18 17.83
N PHE A 410 -9.91 -7.67 17.76
CA PHE A 410 -10.43 -8.52 16.70
C PHE A 410 -10.90 -7.65 15.51
N PRO A 411 -10.28 -7.77 14.32
CA PRO A 411 -10.54 -6.85 13.23
C PRO A 411 -11.99 -6.85 12.74
N LEU A 412 -12.49 -5.66 12.35
CA LEU A 412 -13.81 -5.47 11.72
C LEU A 412 -14.00 -6.40 10.51
N ASP A 413 -12.99 -6.47 9.65
CA ASP A 413 -12.98 -7.24 8.42
C ASP A 413 -13.03 -8.75 8.64
N LEU A 414 -12.34 -9.25 9.68
CA LEU A 414 -12.46 -10.66 10.08
C LEU A 414 -13.81 -10.96 10.73
N THR A 415 -14.36 -10.00 11.47
CA THR A 415 -15.72 -10.12 12.03
C THR A 415 -16.75 -10.23 10.92
N ALA A 416 -16.66 -9.37 9.90
CA ALA A 416 -17.53 -9.40 8.72
C ALA A 416 -17.40 -10.71 7.93
N LEU A 417 -16.17 -11.18 7.71
CA LEU A 417 -15.90 -12.44 7.01
C LEU A 417 -16.53 -13.63 7.73
N ILE A 418 -16.26 -13.78 9.03
CA ILE A 418 -16.79 -14.91 9.80
C ILE A 418 -18.31 -14.80 9.95
N ALA A 419 -18.86 -13.60 10.12
CA ALA A 419 -20.30 -13.39 10.12
C ALA A 419 -20.93 -13.94 8.83
N ARG A 420 -20.39 -13.56 7.66
CA ARG A 420 -20.89 -13.99 6.35
C ARG A 420 -20.83 -15.51 6.17
N GLU A 421 -19.72 -16.15 6.54
CA GLU A 421 -19.58 -17.61 6.49
C GLU A 421 -20.62 -18.36 7.35
N ASN A 422 -21.21 -17.68 8.36
CA ASN A 422 -22.23 -18.22 9.25
C ASN A 422 -23.63 -17.69 8.92
N GLY A 423 -23.83 -17.04 7.77
CA GLY A 423 -25.13 -16.47 7.38
C GLY A 423 -25.57 -15.25 8.18
N LEU A 424 -24.63 -14.57 8.82
CA LEU A 424 -24.85 -13.34 9.61
C LEU A 424 -24.30 -12.11 8.86
N THR A 425 -24.74 -10.93 9.28
CA THR A 425 -24.23 -9.63 8.82
C THR A 425 -23.81 -8.77 10.01
N ILE A 426 -23.09 -7.68 9.74
CA ILE A 426 -22.64 -6.73 10.76
C ILE A 426 -23.25 -5.35 10.53
N ASP A 427 -23.54 -4.61 11.60
CA ASP A 427 -23.90 -3.21 11.52
C ASP A 427 -22.64 -2.32 11.49
N GLU A 428 -22.11 -2.11 10.29
CA GLU A 428 -20.97 -1.22 10.05
C GLU A 428 -21.26 0.23 10.45
N SER A 429 -22.49 0.69 10.26
CA SER A 429 -22.89 2.07 10.57
C SER A 429 -22.84 2.35 12.07
N GLY A 430 -23.30 1.41 12.90
CA GLY A 430 -23.19 1.47 14.34
C GLY A 430 -21.74 1.36 14.82
N PHE A 431 -20.90 0.55 14.18
CA PHE A 431 -19.48 0.48 14.47
C PHE A 431 -18.79 1.83 14.26
N HIS A 432 -19.02 2.47 13.10
CA HIS A 432 -18.45 3.78 12.79
C HIS A 432 -18.95 4.88 13.74
N SER A 433 -20.21 4.79 14.17
CA SER A 433 -20.77 5.70 15.17
C SER A 433 -20.06 5.56 16.52
N ALA A 434 -19.84 4.32 16.99
CA ALA A 434 -19.12 4.05 18.24
C ALA A 434 -17.64 4.53 18.18
N MET A 435 -16.97 4.32 17.04
CA MET A 435 -15.62 4.86 16.78
C MET A 435 -15.59 6.39 16.84
N ALA A 436 -16.59 7.07 16.26
CA ALA A 436 -16.67 8.53 16.27
C ALA A 436 -16.90 9.07 17.69
N GLU A 437 -17.74 8.42 18.49
CA GLU A 437 -17.95 8.78 19.89
C GLU A 437 -16.68 8.64 20.74
N GLN A 438 -15.87 7.60 20.53
CA GLN A 438 -14.57 7.45 21.19
C GLN A 438 -13.61 8.60 20.79
N LYS A 439 -13.51 8.90 19.50
CA LYS A 439 -12.64 9.97 18.98
C LYS A 439 -13.05 11.36 19.46
N ASN A 440 -14.35 11.63 19.57
CA ASN A 440 -14.88 12.91 20.06
C ASN A 440 -14.63 13.09 21.55
N ARG A 441 -14.72 12.02 22.36
CA ARG A 441 -14.31 12.03 23.76
C ARG A 441 -12.85 12.46 23.93
N SER A 442 -11.94 11.96 23.08
CA SER A 442 -10.52 12.37 23.09
C SER A 442 -10.27 13.82 22.64
N LYS A 443 -11.18 14.44 21.87
CA LYS A 443 -11.05 15.83 21.37
C LYS A 443 -11.65 16.87 22.31
N ALA A 444 -12.70 16.51 23.07
CA ALA A 444 -13.35 17.43 24.01
C ALA A 444 -12.39 17.93 25.11
N ASP A 445 -11.34 17.16 25.43
CA ASP A 445 -10.30 17.53 26.39
C ASP A 445 -9.30 18.61 25.88
N ALA A 446 -9.43 19.08 24.63
CA ALA A 446 -8.46 19.97 23.96
C ALA A 446 -9.02 21.32 23.46
N ALA A 447 -10.24 21.73 23.86
CA ALA A 447 -10.82 22.99 23.38
C ALA A 447 -10.14 24.24 24.01
N SER A 448 -9.75 25.20 23.17
CA SER A 448 -9.19 26.52 23.54
C SER A 448 -10.03 27.61 22.88
N GLU A 449 -10.41 28.64 23.65
CA GLU A 449 -11.09 29.83 23.15
C GLU A 449 -10.07 30.93 22.87
N LYS A 450 -9.91 31.32 21.61
CA LYS A 450 -8.98 32.38 21.16
C LYS A 450 -9.77 33.64 20.82
N GLY A 451 -9.40 34.79 21.38
CA GLY A 451 -9.95 36.09 21.02
C GLY A 451 -9.42 36.60 19.67
N ASP A 452 -9.95 37.75 19.23
CA ASP A 452 -9.50 38.42 18.01
C ASP A 452 -8.12 39.07 18.17
N TRP A 453 -7.39 39.19 17.05
CA TRP A 453 -6.11 39.89 17.02
C TRP A 453 -6.30 41.41 17.11
N ILE A 454 -5.52 42.04 17.99
CA ILE A 454 -5.35 43.49 18.10
C ILE A 454 -4.04 43.83 17.40
N GLU A 455 -4.15 44.51 16.25
CA GLU A 455 -3.02 44.96 15.44
C GLU A 455 -2.40 46.24 16.02
N ILE A 456 -1.07 46.27 16.16
CA ILE A 456 -0.31 47.43 16.67
C ILE A 456 0.58 48.01 15.56
N ASN A 457 1.41 47.17 14.95
CA ASN A 457 2.35 47.56 13.90
C ASN A 457 2.17 46.67 12.65
N SER A 458 0.99 46.73 12.03
CA SER A 458 0.59 45.85 10.92
C SER A 458 1.45 45.98 9.65
N GLN A 459 2.21 47.07 9.53
CA GLN A 459 3.18 47.29 8.46
C GLN A 459 4.49 46.49 8.61
N LEU A 460 4.78 45.99 9.81
CA LEU A 460 6.00 45.23 10.09
C LEU A 460 5.81 43.74 9.77
N LYS A 461 6.88 43.06 9.40
CA LYS A 461 6.90 41.60 9.15
C LYS A 461 7.68 40.90 10.26
N SER A 462 7.26 39.67 10.58
CA SER A 462 7.95 38.84 11.56
C SER A 462 9.16 38.15 10.92
N GLU A 463 10.30 38.20 11.60
CA GLU A 463 11.58 37.62 11.20
C GLU A 463 12.15 36.78 12.35
N PHE A 464 12.56 35.55 12.06
CA PHE A 464 13.25 34.68 13.02
C PHE A 464 14.77 34.88 12.92
N VAL A 465 15.41 35.22 14.03
CA VAL A 465 16.87 35.48 14.13
C VAL A 465 17.59 34.54 15.09
N GLY A 466 16.87 33.59 15.69
CA GLY A 466 17.36 32.74 16.79
C GLY A 466 18.39 31.67 16.42
N TYR A 467 18.80 31.58 15.16
CA TYR A 467 19.93 30.73 14.76
C TYR A 467 21.26 31.29 15.28
N ASP A 468 21.43 32.61 15.19
CA ASP A 468 22.68 33.30 15.54
C ASP A 468 22.53 34.21 16.76
N GLU A 469 21.34 34.77 16.97
CA GLU A 469 21.10 35.79 18.00
C GLU A 469 20.29 35.21 19.18
N PRO A 470 20.88 35.05 20.38
CA PRO A 470 20.15 34.59 21.57
C PRO A 470 19.26 35.69 22.20
N TRP A 471 19.41 36.93 21.75
CA TRP A 471 18.59 38.07 22.14
C TRP A 471 18.50 39.05 20.97
N THR A 472 17.41 39.83 20.89
CA THR A 472 17.28 40.88 19.87
C THR A 472 16.35 42.00 20.35
N SER A 473 16.49 43.19 19.76
CA SER A 473 15.53 44.27 19.97
C SER A 473 14.38 44.17 18.96
N THR A 474 13.16 44.38 19.42
CA THR A 474 11.96 44.07 18.65
C THR A 474 10.75 44.93 19.05
N ARG A 475 9.71 44.90 18.22
CA ARG A 475 8.42 45.53 18.44
C ARG A 475 7.30 44.50 18.32
N ILE A 476 6.19 44.74 19.00
CA ILE A 476 5.00 43.89 18.91
C ILE A 476 4.23 44.27 17.64
N ILE A 477 3.98 43.30 16.77
CA ILE A 477 3.15 43.46 15.57
C ILE A 477 1.68 43.44 15.97
N LYS A 478 1.29 42.42 16.74
CA LYS A 478 -0.09 42.19 17.18
C LYS A 478 -0.13 41.29 18.41
N TYR A 479 -1.24 41.36 19.15
CA TYR A 479 -1.51 40.46 20.26
C TYR A 479 -2.98 40.02 20.32
N ARG A 480 -3.25 38.91 21.00
CA ARG A 480 -4.61 38.50 21.38
C ARG A 480 -4.62 37.80 22.72
N GLU A 481 -5.78 37.74 23.34
CA GLU A 481 -5.97 36.94 24.54
C GLU A 481 -6.52 35.55 24.21
N VAL A 482 -6.09 34.56 24.99
CA VAL A 482 -6.50 33.17 24.82
C VAL A 482 -6.86 32.58 26.18
N ASN A 483 -8.01 31.92 26.25
CA ASN A 483 -8.43 31.15 27.42
C ASN A 483 -8.25 29.67 27.11
N GLU A 484 -7.39 29.02 27.88
CA GLU A 484 -7.13 27.59 27.75
C GLU A 484 -7.12 26.95 29.15
N LYS A 485 -7.96 25.91 29.35
CA LYS A 485 -8.06 25.17 30.63
C LYS A 485 -8.24 26.09 31.85
N ASN A 486 -9.13 27.08 31.76
CA ASN A 486 -9.39 28.11 32.78
C ASN A 486 -8.17 28.99 33.16
N LYS A 487 -7.15 29.07 32.29
CA LYS A 487 -6.03 30.02 32.40
C LYS A 487 -6.07 31.01 31.25
N ARG A 488 -5.82 32.28 31.57
CA ARG A 488 -5.73 33.37 30.59
C ARG A 488 -4.27 33.57 30.20
N TYR A 489 -4.01 33.46 28.92
CA TYR A 489 -2.72 33.73 28.29
C TYR A 489 -2.86 34.89 27.31
N VAL A 490 -1.74 35.49 26.94
CA VAL A 490 -1.67 36.45 25.86
C VAL A 490 -0.73 35.92 24.80
N GLN A 491 -1.15 35.95 23.55
CA GLN A 491 -0.33 35.58 22.42
C GLN A 491 0.22 36.84 21.75
N LEU A 492 1.52 36.88 21.49
CA LEU A 492 2.21 37.99 20.82
C LEU A 492 2.88 37.54 19.53
N VAL A 493 2.87 38.42 18.52
CA VAL A 493 3.73 38.30 17.33
C VAL A 493 4.72 39.46 17.33
N LEU A 494 6.00 39.15 17.09
CA LEU A 494 7.11 40.12 17.15
C LEU A 494 7.67 40.41 15.75
N GLU A 495 8.19 41.62 15.56
CA GLU A 495 8.93 42.04 14.35
C GLU A 495 10.18 41.17 14.15
N LYS A 496 11.02 41.06 15.18
CA LYS A 496 12.15 40.12 15.24
C LYS A 496 12.02 39.22 16.45
N THR A 497 12.29 37.93 16.30
CA THR A 497 12.24 37.00 17.41
C THR A 497 13.41 36.01 17.41
N PRO A 498 14.08 35.82 18.56
CA PRO A 498 15.05 34.76 18.73
C PRO A 498 14.37 33.43 19.14
N PHE A 499 13.06 33.43 19.45
CA PHE A 499 12.36 32.26 19.97
C PHE A 499 11.97 31.31 18.84
N TYR A 500 12.47 30.08 18.87
CA TYR A 500 12.04 29.02 17.96
C TYR A 500 10.61 28.60 18.31
N GLY A 501 9.71 28.67 17.33
CA GLY A 501 8.35 28.15 17.46
C GLY A 501 8.32 26.64 17.32
N GLU A 502 7.61 25.95 18.20
CA GLU A 502 7.50 24.48 18.21
C GLU A 502 7.24 23.92 16.80
N SER A 503 8.15 23.06 16.34
CA SER A 503 8.09 22.46 15.01
C SER A 503 9.06 21.30 14.89
N GLY A 504 8.74 20.33 14.02
CA GLY A 504 9.61 19.19 13.74
C GLY A 504 9.84 18.26 14.95
N GLY A 505 8.93 18.28 15.94
CA GLY A 505 9.07 17.54 17.20
C GLY A 505 9.86 18.27 18.29
N GLN A 506 10.51 19.40 17.96
CA GLN A 506 11.19 20.23 18.95
C GLN A 506 10.24 21.23 19.58
N ILE A 507 10.19 21.27 20.91
CA ILE A 507 9.33 22.19 21.65
C ILE A 507 9.76 23.65 21.51
N GLY A 508 8.81 24.54 21.75
CA GLY A 508 8.98 25.99 21.68
C GLY A 508 9.95 26.55 22.73
N ASP A 509 10.67 27.59 22.32
CA ASP A 509 11.55 28.31 23.23
C ASP A 509 10.77 29.12 24.29
N THR A 510 11.44 29.36 25.41
CA THR A 510 10.96 30.21 26.51
C THR A 510 11.99 31.26 26.86
N GLY A 511 11.58 32.31 27.54
CA GLY A 511 12.47 33.37 27.99
C GLY A 511 11.69 34.60 28.42
N THR A 512 12.19 35.79 28.07
CA THR A 512 11.58 37.06 28.48
C THR A 512 11.50 38.05 27.34
N ILE A 513 10.47 38.89 27.38
CA ILE A 513 10.32 40.08 26.55
C ILE A 513 10.20 41.26 27.51
N SER A 514 11.13 42.20 27.48
CA SER A 514 11.23 43.25 28.50
C SER A 514 11.59 44.62 27.95
N ASN A 515 11.20 45.65 28.69
CA ASN A 515 11.63 47.04 28.49
C ASN A 515 11.95 47.66 29.86
N SER A 516 12.12 48.98 29.95
CA SER A 516 12.45 49.67 31.22
C SER A 516 11.35 49.58 32.29
N ASN A 517 10.11 49.30 31.89
CA ASN A 517 8.93 49.42 32.75
C ASN A 517 8.34 48.06 33.13
N GLU A 518 8.49 47.05 32.26
CA GLU A 518 7.90 45.74 32.46
C GLU A 518 8.73 44.59 31.89
N THR A 519 8.42 43.39 32.37
CA THR A 519 8.92 42.12 31.83
C THR A 519 7.74 41.18 31.66
N LEU A 520 7.63 40.60 30.47
CA LEU A 520 6.69 39.56 30.08
C LEU A 520 7.44 38.24 30.05
N LYS A 521 6.89 37.21 30.69
CA LYS A 521 7.48 35.87 30.68
C LYS A 521 6.92 35.09 29.50
N VAL A 522 7.79 34.65 28.59
CA VAL A 522 7.41 33.74 27.50
C VAL A 522 7.36 32.33 28.06
N ILE A 523 6.16 31.79 28.16
CA ILE A 523 5.84 30.47 28.72
C ILE A 523 5.95 29.38 27.65
N ASP A 524 5.62 29.72 26.40
CA ASP A 524 5.67 28.83 25.27
C ASP A 524 5.77 29.64 23.96
N THR A 525 6.28 29.01 22.90
CA THR A 525 6.36 29.60 21.56
C THR A 525 5.90 28.60 20.52
N GLN A 526 4.84 28.92 19.78
CA GLN A 526 4.21 28.02 18.81
C GLN A 526 4.29 28.58 17.40
N LYS A 527 4.30 27.71 16.39
CA LYS A 527 4.22 28.11 14.98
C LYS A 527 2.76 27.97 14.49
N GLU A 528 2.10 29.08 14.17
CA GLU A 528 0.73 29.11 13.62
C GLU A 528 0.72 29.78 12.24
N ASN A 529 0.39 29.06 11.15
CA ASN A 529 0.35 29.59 9.78
C ASN A 529 1.62 30.39 9.39
N ASP A 530 2.79 29.80 9.65
CA ASP A 530 4.11 30.42 9.47
C ASP A 530 4.44 31.64 10.35
N LEU A 531 3.56 32.01 11.27
CA LEU A 531 3.85 33.01 12.31
C LEU A 531 4.40 32.35 13.57
N ILE A 532 5.41 32.97 14.17
CA ILE A 532 5.92 32.60 15.49
C ILE A 532 5.11 33.36 16.55
N VAL A 533 4.36 32.61 17.34
CA VAL A 533 3.41 33.12 18.34
C VAL A 533 3.93 32.82 19.73
N HIS A 534 4.10 33.87 20.53
CA HIS A 534 4.68 33.80 21.87
C HIS A 534 3.56 33.85 22.91
N TYR A 535 3.45 32.84 23.75
CA TYR A 535 2.52 32.81 24.87
C TYR A 535 3.17 33.48 26.07
N VAL A 536 2.59 34.60 26.51
CA VAL A 536 3.06 35.36 27.67
C VAL A 536 2.03 35.38 28.79
N ASP A 537 2.53 35.68 29.99
CA ASP A 537 1.80 35.62 31.25
C ASP A 537 0.83 36.79 31.48
N LYS A 538 1.01 37.92 30.77
CA LYS A 538 0.16 39.12 30.91
C LYS A 538 0.17 39.99 29.66
N VAL A 539 -0.84 40.85 29.57
CA VAL A 539 -0.94 41.85 28.49
C VAL A 539 0.16 42.91 28.67
N PRO A 540 0.89 43.30 27.62
CA PRO A 540 1.85 44.40 27.69
C PRO A 540 1.17 45.72 28.09
N SER A 541 1.77 46.45 29.03
CA SER A 541 1.24 47.71 29.55
C SER A 541 1.27 48.82 28.49
N ASN A 542 2.28 48.81 27.61
CA ASN A 542 2.37 49.68 26.45
C ASN A 542 2.84 48.90 25.21
N PRO A 543 1.92 48.30 24.42
CA PRO A 543 2.25 47.44 23.28
C PRO A 543 3.04 48.13 22.16
N GLU A 544 2.98 49.45 22.04
CA GLU A 544 3.69 50.24 21.02
C GLU A 544 5.18 50.46 21.34
N SER A 545 5.62 50.13 22.56
CA SER A 545 7.01 50.32 22.98
C SER A 545 7.98 49.39 22.26
N GLN A 546 9.26 49.75 22.25
CA GLN A 546 10.34 48.84 21.89
C GLN A 546 10.65 47.89 23.06
N PHE A 547 10.87 46.62 22.75
CA PHE A 547 11.20 45.58 23.71
C PHE A 547 12.54 44.91 23.35
N THR A 548 13.12 44.24 24.32
CA THR A 548 14.24 43.29 24.15
C THR A 548 13.72 41.89 24.43
N ALA A 549 13.82 41.01 23.43
CA ALA A 549 13.49 39.60 23.53
C ALA A 549 14.77 38.80 23.84
N ILE A 550 14.75 37.96 24.87
CA ILE A 550 15.91 37.19 25.35
C ILE A 550 15.50 35.74 25.59
N LEU A 551 16.24 34.80 25.00
CA LEU A 551 16.04 33.35 25.21
C LEU A 551 16.50 32.90 26.59
N ASN A 552 15.87 31.83 27.08
CA ASN A 552 16.47 30.99 28.11
C ASN A 552 17.59 30.13 27.49
N GLY A 553 18.80 30.68 27.41
CA GLY A 553 19.93 30.03 26.76
C GLY A 553 20.26 28.63 27.31
N GLY A 554 20.17 28.44 28.62
CA GLY A 554 20.42 27.11 29.23
C GLY A 554 19.40 26.06 28.79
N ARG A 555 18.12 26.43 28.68
CA ARG A 555 17.08 25.53 28.17
C ARG A 555 17.27 25.23 26.69
N ARG A 556 17.58 26.25 25.88
CA ARG A 556 17.85 26.10 24.44
C ARG A 556 19.01 25.14 24.17
N GLU A 557 20.08 25.24 24.95
CA GLU A 557 21.24 24.36 24.83
C GLU A 557 20.89 22.89 25.07
N LEU A 558 20.09 22.59 26.10
CA LEU A 558 19.62 21.23 26.39
C LEU A 558 18.75 20.68 25.27
N ILE A 559 17.84 21.50 24.74
CA ILE A 559 16.99 21.11 23.59
C ILE A 559 17.86 20.83 22.35
N ALA A 560 18.85 21.66 22.06
CA ALA A 560 19.75 21.47 20.93
C ALA A 560 20.60 20.18 21.04
N LYS A 561 21.05 19.83 22.25
CA LYS A 561 21.72 18.55 22.53
C LYS A 561 20.81 17.36 22.23
N ASN A 562 19.56 17.40 22.70
CA ASN A 562 18.59 16.34 22.43
C ASN A 562 18.20 16.26 20.94
N HIS A 563 18.13 17.40 20.24
CA HIS A 563 17.90 17.43 18.79
C HIS A 563 19.04 16.70 18.08
N SER A 564 20.29 17.05 18.36
CA SER A 564 21.46 16.41 17.75
C SER A 564 21.50 14.91 18.05
N ALA A 565 21.18 14.52 19.28
CA ALA A 565 21.08 13.13 19.69
C ALA A 565 19.98 12.36 18.93
N THR A 566 18.91 13.03 18.47
CA THR A 566 17.83 12.42 17.66
C THR A 566 18.39 11.87 16.35
N HIS A 567 19.25 12.63 15.67
CA HIS A 567 19.85 12.21 14.40
C HIS A 567 20.83 11.04 14.60
N LEU A 568 21.65 11.10 15.66
CA LEU A 568 22.56 10.01 16.02
C LEU A 568 21.80 8.73 16.38
N LEU A 569 20.72 8.86 17.15
CA LEU A 569 19.86 7.75 17.53
C LEU A 569 19.22 7.10 16.31
N HIS A 570 18.70 7.89 15.37
CA HIS A 570 18.10 7.36 14.15
C HIS A 570 19.12 6.58 13.30
N ALA A 571 20.34 7.10 13.15
CA ALA A 571 21.41 6.41 12.44
C ALA A 571 21.80 5.09 13.13
N ALA A 572 21.97 5.11 14.46
CA ALA A 572 22.29 3.91 15.24
C ALA A 572 21.18 2.85 15.16
N LEU A 573 19.90 3.26 15.24
CA LEU A 573 18.76 2.37 15.07
C LEU A 573 18.78 1.69 13.70
N ARG A 574 19.04 2.42 12.62
CA ARG A 574 19.15 1.84 11.26
C ARG A 574 20.32 0.87 11.15
N GLN A 575 21.44 1.16 11.80
CA GLN A 575 22.61 0.29 11.81
C GLN A 575 22.38 -1.03 12.57
N VAL A 576 21.72 -0.97 13.74
CA VAL A 576 21.51 -2.14 14.60
C VAL A 576 20.28 -2.95 14.22
N LEU A 577 19.18 -2.27 13.91
CA LEU A 577 17.87 -2.91 13.67
C LEU A 577 17.60 -3.14 12.18
N GLY A 578 18.23 -2.39 11.28
CA GLY A 578 18.09 -2.51 9.84
C GLY A 578 17.51 -1.27 9.14
N ASN A 579 17.64 -1.23 7.81
CA ASN A 579 17.29 -0.08 6.98
C ASN A 579 15.78 0.23 6.90
N HIS A 580 14.91 -0.69 7.34
CA HIS A 580 13.46 -0.51 7.41
C HIS A 580 13.01 0.44 8.52
N VAL A 581 13.89 0.78 9.46
CA VAL A 581 13.59 1.77 10.49
C VAL A 581 13.34 3.13 9.85
N GLN A 582 12.15 3.67 10.12
CA GLN A 582 11.74 5.01 9.72
C GLN A 582 11.16 5.75 10.91
N GLN A 583 11.49 7.03 11.04
CA GLN A 583 10.86 7.92 12.01
C GLN A 583 9.34 8.01 11.79
N LYS A 584 8.58 7.89 12.87
CA LYS A 584 7.11 8.04 12.92
C LYS A 584 6.67 9.17 13.85
N GLY A 585 7.53 9.58 14.78
CA GLY A 585 7.29 10.70 15.68
C GLY A 585 8.56 11.09 16.43
N SER A 586 8.60 12.31 16.94
CA SER A 586 9.68 12.77 17.82
C SER A 586 9.16 13.83 18.78
N LEU A 587 9.70 13.81 19.99
CA LEU A 587 9.56 14.87 20.98
C LEU A 587 10.96 15.21 21.50
N VAL A 588 11.37 16.45 21.32
CA VAL A 588 12.66 16.98 21.77
C VAL A 588 12.38 18.10 22.76
N SER A 589 12.56 17.82 24.05
CA SER A 589 12.46 18.80 25.14
C SER A 589 13.81 19.02 25.82
N ASP A 590 13.84 19.94 26.79
CA ASP A 590 14.99 20.15 27.66
C ASP A 590 15.22 19.00 28.66
N SER A 591 14.22 18.14 28.89
CA SER A 591 14.26 17.06 29.87
C SER A 591 14.29 15.67 29.27
N VAL A 592 13.73 15.47 28.07
CA VAL A 592 13.61 14.16 27.43
C VAL A 592 13.68 14.27 25.91
N LEU A 593 14.26 13.22 25.32
CA LEU A 593 14.13 12.90 23.91
C LEU A 593 13.25 11.65 23.79
N ARG A 594 12.14 11.75 23.06
CA ARG A 594 11.37 10.59 22.60
C ARG A 594 11.51 10.47 21.09
N PHE A 595 11.82 9.27 20.62
CA PHE A 595 11.91 8.95 19.20
C PHE A 595 11.03 7.75 18.89
N ASP A 596 9.95 7.97 18.14
CA ASP A 596 9.00 6.94 17.77
C ASP A 596 9.36 6.47 16.35
N PHE A 597 9.57 5.18 16.14
CA PHE A 597 10.02 4.62 14.86
C PHE A 597 9.30 3.32 14.49
N SER A 598 9.30 2.99 13.19
CA SER A 598 8.76 1.72 12.72
C SER A 598 9.73 0.57 12.99
N HIS A 599 9.29 -0.35 13.84
CA HIS A 599 9.92 -1.64 14.04
C HIS A 599 8.83 -2.68 14.28
N PHE A 600 9.08 -3.92 13.86
CA PHE A 600 8.10 -5.00 13.92
C PHE A 600 8.06 -5.68 15.30
N SER A 601 9.15 -5.55 16.07
CA SER A 601 9.32 -6.15 17.39
C SER A 601 9.54 -5.12 18.49
N LYS A 602 9.52 -5.57 19.74
CA LYS A 602 10.20 -4.86 20.82
C LYS A 602 11.71 -4.94 20.59
N VAL A 603 12.45 -3.87 20.90
CA VAL A 603 13.91 -3.88 20.85
C VAL A 603 14.44 -4.65 22.05
N GLU A 604 15.32 -5.62 21.81
CA GLU A 604 15.89 -6.46 22.88
C GLU A 604 16.92 -5.69 23.71
N PRO A 605 17.12 -6.04 24.99
CA PRO A 605 18.04 -5.33 25.89
C PRO A 605 19.46 -5.18 25.33
N GLU A 606 20.00 -6.22 24.69
CA GLU A 606 21.33 -6.20 24.08
C GLU A 606 21.41 -5.24 22.89
N GLN A 607 20.33 -5.15 22.10
CA GLN A 607 20.25 -4.20 20.99
C GLN A 607 20.17 -2.76 21.51
N ILE A 608 19.43 -2.52 22.60
CA ILE A 608 19.38 -1.20 23.26
C ILE A 608 20.77 -0.79 23.71
N GLU A 609 21.52 -1.70 24.36
CA GLU A 609 22.89 -1.44 24.80
C GLU A 609 23.81 -1.12 23.62
N GLN A 610 23.70 -1.88 22.52
CA GLN A 610 24.48 -1.62 21.31
C GLN A 610 24.17 -0.25 20.68
N ILE A 611 22.89 0.12 20.59
CA ILE A 611 22.45 1.43 20.11
C ILE A 611 23.04 2.54 20.98
N GLU A 612 22.95 2.39 22.30
CA GLU A 612 23.50 3.35 23.27
C GLU A 612 25.02 3.51 23.13
N GLN A 613 25.74 2.40 22.94
CA GLN A 613 27.19 2.42 22.72
C GLN A 613 27.57 3.17 21.44
N ILE A 614 26.84 2.93 20.34
CA ILE A 614 27.08 3.61 19.05
C ILE A 614 26.84 5.11 19.20
N VAL A 615 25.71 5.52 19.77
CA VAL A 615 25.39 6.94 19.96
C VAL A 615 26.46 7.62 20.82
N ASN A 616 26.84 7.03 21.94
CA ASN A 616 27.88 7.58 22.82
C ASN A 616 29.25 7.65 22.16
N ALA A 617 29.62 6.67 21.32
CA ALA A 617 30.86 6.70 20.55
C ALA A 617 30.86 7.89 19.57
N ARG A 618 29.77 8.11 18.83
CA ARG A 618 29.63 9.24 17.90
C ARG A 618 29.66 10.59 18.60
N ILE A 619 29.07 10.70 19.79
CA ILE A 619 29.19 11.91 20.62
C ILE A 619 30.66 12.18 20.98
N ARG A 620 31.42 11.14 21.38
CA ARG A 620 32.85 11.27 21.74
C ARG A 620 33.75 11.61 20.55
N GLU A 621 33.39 11.19 19.35
CA GLU A 621 34.10 11.56 18.12
C GLU A 621 34.03 13.07 17.84
N ASN A 622 33.05 13.78 18.41
CA ASN A 622 32.86 15.22 18.26
C ASN A 622 32.86 15.65 16.78
N ILE A 623 32.09 14.92 15.98
CA ILE A 623 31.97 15.12 14.53
C ILE A 623 31.51 16.55 14.25
N HIS A 624 32.17 17.24 13.33
CA HIS A 624 31.78 18.59 12.95
C HIS A 624 30.43 18.60 12.23
N LEU A 625 29.56 19.54 12.59
CA LEU A 625 28.27 19.74 11.95
C LEU A 625 28.48 20.39 10.57
N ASP A 626 28.02 19.73 9.50
CA ASP A 626 27.98 20.28 8.13
C ASP A 626 26.50 20.46 7.74
N GLU A 627 26.03 21.71 7.68
CA GLU A 627 24.62 22.09 7.39
C GLU A 627 24.38 22.40 5.90
N LYS A 628 25.07 21.69 5.00
CA LYS A 628 24.97 21.90 3.54
C LYS A 628 23.62 21.58 2.94
#